data_AF-A0A6G1RC54-F1
#
_entry.id   AF-A0A6G1RC54-F1
#
_cell.length_a   1.000
_cell.length_b   1.000
_cell.length_c   1.000
_cell.angle_alpha   90.00
_cell.angle_beta   90.00
_cell.angle_gamma   90.00
#
_symmetry.space_group_name_H-M   'P 1'
#
loop_
_entity.id
_entity.type
_entity.pdbx_description
1 polymer ?
#
loop_
_entity_poly.entity_id
_entity_poly.type
_entity_poly.pdbx_seq_one_letter_code
_entity_poly.pdbx_strand_id
1 'polypeptide(L)'
;HYGILDNKGGLVDITRKGRTPAFVKSTRNGVESFRKSKPSNAFMVSKVTTQTLDCYTTVAELCQFKKPATHCPRIYCPAHCKDEPSYWAPVFGTNVYADSSSICKAAVHAGVLADERGGYVDVMPGKRKKKA
;
A
#
# COMPACT_ATOMS: atom_id res chain seq x y z
N HIS A 1 2.59 -21.26 5.97
CA HIS A 1 1.80 -20.18 5.33
C HIS A 1 1.13 -19.31 6.40
N TYR A 2 1.17 -17.98 6.30
CA TYR A 2 0.75 -17.08 7.40
C TYR A 2 -0.78 -16.98 7.64
N GLY A 3 -1.62 -17.71 6.90
CA GLY A 3 -3.08 -17.73 7.15
C GLY A 3 -3.77 -16.41 6.84
N ILE A 4 -3.22 -15.67 5.88
CA ILE A 4 -3.60 -14.28 5.62
C ILE A 4 -4.85 -14.17 4.77
N LEU A 5 -5.09 -15.17 3.91
CA LEU A 5 -6.24 -15.20 2.99
C LEU A 5 -7.12 -16.39 3.33
N ASP A 6 -8.44 -16.18 3.22
CA ASP A 6 -9.43 -17.25 3.20
C ASP A 6 -9.57 -17.83 1.77
N ASN A 7 -10.45 -18.83 1.60
CA ASN A 7 -10.67 -19.48 0.29
C ASN A 7 -11.28 -18.56 -0.78
N LYS A 8 -11.58 -17.29 -0.46
CA LYS A 8 -12.07 -16.29 -1.41
C LYS A 8 -10.94 -15.43 -1.98
N GLY A 9 -9.70 -15.66 -1.55
CA GLY A 9 -8.54 -14.86 -1.95
C GLY A 9 -8.50 -13.51 -1.22
N GLY A 10 -7.66 -12.60 -1.70
CA GLY A 10 -7.51 -11.26 -1.15
C GLY A 10 -6.09 -10.74 -1.26
N LEU A 11 -5.85 -9.58 -0.65
CA LEU A 11 -4.59 -8.87 -0.79
C LEU A 11 -3.62 -9.25 0.33
N VAL A 12 -2.36 -9.41 -0.06
CA VAL A 12 -1.25 -9.74 0.85
C VAL A 12 -0.14 -8.72 0.67
N ASP A 13 0.53 -8.38 1.77
CA ASP A 13 1.75 -7.59 1.71
C ASP A 13 2.96 -8.52 1.71
N ILE A 14 3.94 -8.23 0.85
CA ILE A 14 5.15 -9.05 0.67
C ILE A 14 6.37 -8.23 1.07
N THR A 15 6.93 -8.55 2.22
CA THR A 15 8.17 -7.94 2.72
C THR A 15 9.38 -8.79 2.37
N ARG A 16 10.32 -8.27 1.58
CA ARG A 16 11.61 -8.95 1.33
C ARG A 16 12.47 -8.96 2.59
N LYS A 17 13.00 -10.12 2.98
CA LYS A 17 13.86 -10.30 4.17
C LYS A 17 15.35 -10.46 3.85
N GLY A 18 15.74 -10.26 2.59
CA GLY A 18 17.13 -10.44 2.15
C GLY A 18 17.52 -11.92 2.10
N ARG A 19 18.81 -12.21 2.24
CA ARG A 19 19.34 -13.59 2.17
C ARG A 19 19.21 -14.29 3.52
N THR A 20 18.35 -15.30 3.60
CA THR A 20 18.16 -16.12 4.80
C THR A 20 19.01 -17.38 4.69
N PRO A 21 19.79 -17.75 5.72
CA PRO A 21 20.76 -18.84 5.66
C PRO A 21 20.11 -20.23 5.61
N ALA A 22 19.00 -20.43 6.32
CA ALA A 22 18.27 -21.69 6.36
C ALA A 22 16.77 -21.47 6.64
N PHE A 23 15.95 -22.43 6.21
CA PHE A 23 14.49 -22.43 6.34
C PHE A 23 14.03 -23.68 7.08
N VAL A 24 13.12 -23.51 8.02
CA VAL A 24 12.59 -24.59 8.86
C VAL A 24 11.28 -25.13 8.27
N LYS A 25 11.11 -26.45 8.30
CA LYS A 25 9.87 -27.13 7.94
C LYS A 25 8.79 -26.83 8.97
N SER A 26 7.57 -26.55 8.53
CA SER A 26 6.41 -26.31 9.40
C SER A 26 5.12 -26.54 8.64
N THR A 27 4.03 -26.84 9.33
CA THR A 27 2.69 -26.90 8.74
C THR A 27 1.84 -25.79 9.35
N ARG A 28 1.20 -24.97 8.50
CA ARG A 28 0.28 -23.91 8.95
C ARG A 28 -0.87 -23.77 7.97
N ASN A 29 -2.09 -23.71 8.49
CA ASN A 29 -3.33 -23.58 7.70
C ASN A 29 -3.47 -24.66 6.62
N GLY A 30 -3.21 -25.92 7.00
CA GLY A 30 -3.27 -27.07 6.08
C GLY A 30 -2.13 -27.16 5.05
N VAL A 31 -1.23 -26.18 4.99
CA VAL A 31 -0.10 -26.16 4.04
C VAL A 31 1.20 -26.49 4.76
N GLU A 32 1.88 -27.54 4.29
CA GLU A 32 3.21 -27.97 4.74
C GLU A 32 4.32 -27.22 3.99
N SER A 33 5.34 -26.74 4.70
CA SER A 33 6.55 -26.13 4.15
C SER A 33 7.74 -27.07 4.24
N PHE A 34 8.69 -26.95 3.31
CA PHE A 34 9.91 -27.76 3.33
C PHE A 34 11.07 -27.06 4.03
N ARG A 35 11.98 -27.87 4.59
CA ARG A 35 13.27 -27.39 5.13
C ARG A 35 14.21 -27.08 3.95
N LYS A 36 15.02 -26.04 4.10
CA LYS A 36 16.12 -25.74 3.16
C LYS A 36 17.34 -25.26 3.93
N SER A 37 18.46 -25.97 3.81
CA SER A 37 19.72 -25.63 4.50
C SER A 37 20.63 -24.70 3.71
N LYS A 38 20.36 -24.50 2.40
CA LYS A 38 21.14 -23.60 1.55
C LYS A 38 20.60 -22.16 1.65
N PRO A 39 21.47 -21.15 1.80
CA PRO A 39 21.05 -19.75 1.85
C PRO A 39 20.28 -19.35 0.59
N SER A 40 19.21 -18.57 0.74
CA SER A 40 18.42 -18.07 -0.39
C SER A 40 17.76 -16.75 -0.06
N ASN A 41 17.39 -16.01 -1.10
CA ASN A 41 16.56 -14.82 -0.94
C ASN A 41 15.21 -15.22 -0.35
N ALA A 42 14.78 -14.50 0.68
CA ALA A 42 13.57 -14.77 1.42
C ALA A 42 12.62 -13.57 1.38
N PHE A 43 11.35 -13.88 1.57
CA PHE A 43 10.29 -12.92 1.75
C PHE A 43 9.35 -13.41 2.86
N MET A 44 8.66 -12.47 3.46
CA MET A 44 7.57 -12.71 4.39
C MET A 44 6.29 -12.21 3.75
N VAL A 45 5.20 -12.91 4.06
CA VAL A 45 3.86 -12.53 3.66
C VAL A 45 3.13 -12.10 4.94
N SER A 46 2.46 -10.95 4.90
CA SER A 46 1.65 -10.39 5.99
C SER A 46 0.29 -9.93 5.47
N LYS A 47 -0.70 -9.77 6.37
CA LYS A 47 -2.00 -9.20 6.00
C LYS A 47 -1.81 -7.74 5.64
N VAL A 48 -2.46 -7.32 4.55
CA VAL A 48 -2.51 -5.91 4.19
C VAL A 48 -3.30 -5.18 5.27
N THR A 49 -2.67 -4.20 5.90
CA THR A 49 -3.38 -3.25 6.76
C THR A 49 -4.10 -2.26 5.86
N THR A 50 -5.43 -2.29 5.91
CA THR A 50 -6.26 -1.31 5.19
C THR A 50 -6.65 -0.20 6.14
N GLN A 51 -6.49 1.05 5.72
CA GLN A 51 -6.96 2.21 6.44
C GLN A 51 -8.01 2.96 5.62
N THR A 52 -9.18 3.17 6.21
CA THR A 52 -10.20 4.06 5.66
C THR A 52 -9.77 5.49 5.94
N LEU A 53 -9.67 6.30 4.89
CA LEU A 53 -9.36 7.71 5.00
C LEU A 53 -10.60 8.54 4.76
N ASP A 54 -10.50 9.80 5.15
CA ASP A 54 -11.36 10.86 4.69
C ASP A 54 -10.83 11.46 3.37
N CYS A 55 -11.60 12.38 2.79
CA CYS A 55 -11.23 13.05 1.55
C CYS A 55 -10.14 14.13 1.72
N TYR A 56 -9.76 14.49 2.96
CA TYR A 56 -8.77 15.55 3.23
C TYR A 56 -7.37 15.01 3.50
N THR A 57 -7.22 13.74 3.87
CA THR A 57 -5.93 13.12 4.18
C THR A 57 -4.96 13.22 3.01
N THR A 58 -3.75 13.72 3.30
CA THR A 58 -2.68 13.91 2.33
C THR A 58 -1.63 12.79 2.39
N VAL A 59 -0.83 12.65 1.33
CA VAL A 59 0.27 11.67 1.31
C VAL A 59 1.31 11.98 2.38
N ALA A 60 1.58 13.27 2.63
CA ALA A 60 2.55 13.71 3.64
C ALA A 60 2.19 13.26 5.07
N GLU A 61 0.90 13.24 5.40
CA GLU A 61 0.41 12.82 6.72
C GLU A 61 0.42 11.31 6.89
N LEU A 62 -0.08 10.60 5.88
CA LEU A 62 -0.25 9.14 5.92
C LEU A 62 1.07 8.39 5.73
N CYS A 63 1.83 8.80 4.73
CA CYS A 63 3.07 8.16 4.29
C CYS A 63 4.24 9.07 4.61
N GLN A 64 4.46 9.34 5.90
CA GLN A 64 5.61 10.13 6.31
C GLN A 64 6.88 9.49 5.74
N PHE A 65 7.64 10.26 4.96
CA PHE A 65 8.97 9.87 4.44
C PHE A 65 10.01 9.78 5.57
N LYS A 66 9.69 9.08 6.66
CA LYS A 66 10.62 8.77 7.75
C LYS A 66 11.26 7.41 7.48
N LYS A 67 12.55 7.31 7.81
CA LYS A 67 13.28 6.05 7.75
C LYS A 67 13.05 5.28 9.07
N PRO A 68 12.92 3.94 9.03
CA PRO A 68 12.92 3.08 7.83
C PRO A 68 11.64 3.27 7.02
N ALA A 69 11.73 3.19 5.69
CA ALA A 69 10.57 3.35 4.81
C ALA A 69 9.50 2.32 5.18
N THR A 70 8.44 2.77 5.85
CA THR A 70 7.29 1.94 6.17
C THR A 70 6.47 1.77 4.90
N HIS A 71 6.03 0.54 4.61
CA HIS A 71 5.02 0.32 3.58
C HIS A 71 3.77 1.14 3.93
N CYS A 72 3.33 2.01 3.02
CA CYS A 72 2.07 2.71 3.19
C CYS A 72 0.95 1.68 3.33
N PRO A 73 0.01 1.86 4.29
CA PRO A 73 -1.16 1.00 4.35
C PRO A 73 -1.96 1.15 3.06
N ARG A 74 -2.73 0.11 2.72
CA ARG A 74 -3.68 0.23 1.61
C ARG A 74 -4.82 1.12 2.04
N ILE A 75 -5.18 2.06 1.18
CA ILE A 75 -6.13 3.11 1.54
C ILE A 75 -7.48 2.73 0.99
N TYR A 76 -8.54 2.96 1.76
CA TYR A 76 -9.91 2.97 1.24
C TYR A 76 -10.43 4.41 1.25
N CYS A 77 -10.77 4.90 0.07
CA CYS A 77 -11.34 6.21 -0.14
C CYS A 77 -12.88 6.12 -0.16
N PRO A 78 -13.58 7.03 0.54
CA PRO A 78 -15.02 7.10 0.50
C PRO A 78 -15.48 7.65 -0.86
N ALA A 79 -16.78 7.54 -1.11
CA ALA A 79 -17.41 8.16 -2.26
C ALA A 79 -17.52 9.68 -2.09
N HIS A 80 -17.71 10.39 -3.21
CA HIS A 80 -17.99 11.83 -3.28
C HIS A 80 -16.87 12.75 -2.78
N CYS A 81 -15.60 12.34 -2.92
CA CYS A 81 -14.47 13.20 -2.59
C CYS A 81 -14.20 14.30 -3.63
N LYS A 82 -14.81 14.21 -4.81
CA LYS A 82 -14.68 15.23 -5.87
C LYS A 82 -15.29 16.57 -5.46
N ASP A 83 -16.43 16.53 -4.78
CA ASP A 83 -17.23 17.71 -4.43
C ASP A 83 -16.67 18.47 -3.22
N GLU A 84 -15.69 17.89 -2.52
CA GLU A 84 -15.01 18.54 -1.41
C GLU A 84 -14.29 19.83 -1.84
N PRO A 85 -14.38 20.93 -1.07
CA PRO A 85 -13.73 22.19 -1.41
C PRO A 85 -12.22 22.04 -1.60
N SER A 86 -11.66 22.70 -2.62
CA SER A 86 -10.21 22.65 -2.89
C SER A 86 -9.34 23.21 -1.75
N TYR A 87 -9.91 24.03 -0.85
CA TYR A 87 -9.20 24.50 0.34
C TYR A 87 -9.01 23.40 1.39
N TRP A 88 -9.91 22.40 1.43
CA TRP A 88 -9.86 21.28 2.38
C TRP A 88 -9.27 20.00 1.77
N ALA A 89 -9.54 19.77 0.48
CA ALA A 89 -8.97 18.69 -0.30
C ALA A 89 -8.26 19.27 -1.53
N PRO A 90 -7.03 19.82 -1.37
CA PRO A 90 -6.28 20.36 -2.48
C PRO A 90 -5.73 19.24 -3.36
N VAL A 91 -5.64 19.49 -4.66
CA VAL A 91 -4.96 18.59 -5.61
C VAL A 91 -3.99 19.44 -6.42
N PHE A 92 -2.69 19.14 -6.30
CA PHE A 92 -1.64 19.87 -7.00
C PHE A 92 -0.92 18.95 -7.98
N GLY A 93 -1.00 19.28 -9.28
CA GLY A 93 -0.33 18.56 -10.36
C GLY A 93 -1.26 17.66 -11.19
N THR A 94 -0.68 17.00 -12.19
CA THR A 94 -1.37 16.10 -13.11
C THR A 94 -0.38 15.01 -13.50
N ASN A 95 -0.76 13.74 -13.39
CA ASN A 95 0.10 12.54 -13.49
C ASN A 95 1.19 12.42 -12.40
N VAL A 96 1.71 13.54 -11.91
CA VAL A 96 2.59 13.65 -10.74
C VAL A 96 1.92 14.61 -9.78
N TYR A 97 1.59 14.12 -8.58
CA TYR A 97 0.90 14.88 -7.55
C TYR A 97 1.86 15.29 -6.44
N ALA A 98 1.68 16.49 -5.88
CA ALA A 98 2.40 16.90 -4.67
C ALA A 98 1.98 16.03 -3.49
N ASP A 99 2.89 15.81 -2.53
CA ASP A 99 2.61 15.06 -1.30
C ASP A 99 1.60 15.78 -0.37
N SER A 100 1.42 17.09 -0.56
CA SER A 100 0.36 17.90 0.05
C SER A 100 -1.01 17.76 -0.62
N SER A 101 -1.14 16.93 -1.67
CA SER A 101 -2.44 16.68 -2.31
C SER A 101 -3.26 15.66 -1.53
N SER A 102 -4.59 15.83 -1.52
CA SER A 102 -5.54 14.83 -1.05
C SER A 102 -5.41 13.56 -1.87
N ILE A 103 -5.27 12.42 -1.19
CA ILE A 103 -5.06 11.12 -1.83
C ILE A 103 -6.29 10.71 -2.64
N CYS A 104 -7.47 10.76 -2.02
CA CYS A 104 -8.70 10.28 -2.62
C CYS A 104 -9.16 11.17 -3.77
N LYS A 105 -9.05 12.50 -3.61
CA LYS A 105 -9.41 13.44 -4.67
C LYS A 105 -8.41 13.39 -5.83
N ALA A 106 -7.11 13.19 -5.56
CA ALA A 106 -6.12 12.95 -6.60
C ALA A 106 -6.37 11.63 -7.36
N ALA A 107 -6.83 10.57 -6.67
CA ALA A 107 -7.18 9.30 -7.31
C ALA A 107 -8.40 9.43 -8.24
N VAL A 108 -9.41 10.21 -7.84
CA VAL A 108 -10.54 10.58 -8.70
C VAL A 108 -10.08 11.44 -9.88
N HIS A 109 -9.26 12.46 -9.61
CA HIS A 109 -8.69 13.33 -10.66
C HIS A 109 -7.88 12.54 -11.69
N ALA A 110 -7.14 11.51 -11.27
CA ALA A 110 -6.39 10.63 -12.15
C ALA A 110 -7.28 9.65 -12.94
N GLY A 111 -8.58 9.57 -12.65
CA GLY A 111 -9.50 8.59 -13.25
C GLY A 111 -9.30 7.15 -12.77
N VAL A 112 -8.48 6.94 -11.73
CA VAL A 112 -8.21 5.61 -11.15
C VAL A 112 -9.37 5.18 -10.24
N LEU A 113 -10.04 6.15 -9.62
CA LEU A 113 -11.14 5.93 -8.69
C LEU A 113 -12.44 6.55 -9.24
N ALA A 114 -13.53 5.78 -9.19
CA ALA A 114 -14.86 6.30 -9.49
C ALA A 114 -15.42 7.00 -8.25
N ASP A 115 -15.68 8.29 -8.35
CA ASP A 115 -16.11 9.13 -7.22
C ASP A 115 -17.37 8.61 -6.53
N GLU A 116 -18.36 8.15 -7.30
CA GLU A 116 -19.65 7.65 -6.78
C GLU A 116 -19.55 6.41 -5.89
N ARG A 117 -18.48 5.61 -6.04
CA ARG A 117 -18.33 4.35 -5.28
C ARG A 117 -17.19 4.39 -4.28
N GLY A 118 -16.24 5.31 -4.45
CA GLY A 118 -14.95 5.24 -3.77
C GLY A 118 -14.22 3.93 -4.10
N GLY A 119 -13.35 3.48 -3.20
CA GLY A 119 -12.60 2.24 -3.37
C GLY A 119 -11.17 2.29 -2.87
N TYR A 120 -10.42 1.24 -3.18
CA TYR A 120 -9.06 1.07 -2.68
C TYR A 120 -8.01 1.76 -3.54
N VAL A 121 -7.09 2.48 -2.90
CA VAL A 121 -5.96 3.17 -3.52
C VAL A 121 -4.67 2.72 -2.86
N ASP A 122 -3.65 2.44 -3.67
CA ASP A 122 -2.30 2.12 -3.20
C ASP A 122 -1.35 3.28 -3.57
N VAL A 123 -0.68 3.86 -2.58
CA VAL A 123 0.31 4.93 -2.80
C VAL A 123 1.69 4.29 -2.87
N MET A 124 2.35 4.44 -4.01
CA MET A 124 3.73 4.01 -4.17
C MET A 124 4.69 5.21 -4.09
N PRO A 125 5.73 5.16 -3.24
CA PRO A 125 6.75 6.21 -3.26
C PRO A 125 7.48 6.19 -4.61
N GLY A 126 7.32 7.27 -5.37
CA GLY A 126 8.03 7.46 -6.63
C GLY A 126 9.53 7.46 -6.40
N LYS A 127 10.29 6.68 -7.19
CA LYS A 127 11.75 6.79 -7.18
C LYS A 127 12.12 8.22 -7.61
N ARG A 128 12.70 9.02 -6.72
CA ARG A 128 13.37 10.26 -7.13
C ARG A 128 14.44 9.87 -8.15
N LYS A 129 14.25 10.26 -9.42
CA LYS A 129 15.36 10.25 -10.38
C LYS A 129 16.42 11.17 -9.78
N LYS A 130 17.59 10.62 -9.42
CA LYS A 130 18.78 11.45 -9.18
C LYS A 130 19.00 12.20 -10.49
N LYS A 131 18.94 13.54 -10.45
CA LYS A 131 19.51 14.34 -11.54
C LYS A 131 20.99 13.93 -11.61
N ALA A 132 21.40 13.40 -12.76
CA ALA A 132 22.80 13.20 -13.09
C ALA A 132 23.46 14.57 -13.26
#